data_AF-A0A321L848-F1
#
_entry.id   AF-A0A321L848-F1
#
_cell.length_a   1.000
_cell.length_b   1.000
_cell.length_c   1.000
_cell.angle_alpha   90.00
_cell.angle_beta   90.00
_cell.angle_gamma   90.00
#
_symmetry.space_group_name_H-M   'P 1'
#
loop_
_entity.id
_entity.type
_entity.pdbx_description
1 polymer ?
#
loop_
_entity_poly.entity_id
_entity_poly.type
_entity_poly.pdbx_seq_one_letter_code
_entity_poly.pdbx_strand_id
1 'polypeptide(L)'
;MFSTRQAAKRLGIGVKTLSRYIAIGKVPAPTILKAGNTSLHAWTEEEIECVRKLLPTIANGRKTRYQKKQSAIKTKSAQPGAPMAVPHKQRKPRS
;
A
#
# COMPACT_ATOMS: atom_id res chain seq x y z
N MET A 1 -7.79 -14.98 23.38
CA MET A 1 -7.55 -13.56 23.09
C MET A 1 -6.12 -13.40 22.60
N PHE A 2 -5.88 -12.61 21.56
CA PHE A 2 -4.58 -12.46 20.91
C PHE A 2 -4.09 -11.02 20.96
N SER A 3 -2.78 -10.82 21.10
CA SER A 3 -2.19 -9.49 20.91
C SER A 3 -2.17 -9.09 19.44
N THR A 4 -2.03 -7.79 19.15
CA THR A 4 -1.90 -7.30 17.76
C THR A 4 -0.76 -7.99 16.99
N ARG A 5 0.34 -8.36 17.66
CA ARG A 5 1.44 -9.11 17.05
C ARG A 5 1.04 -10.54 16.67
N GLN A 6 0.29 -11.22 17.54
CA GLN A 6 -0.22 -12.57 17.27
C GLN A 6 -1.28 -12.55 16.16
N ALA A 7 -2.22 -11.61 16.22
CA ALA A 7 -3.24 -11.41 15.18
C ALA A 7 -2.59 -11.18 13.80
N ALA A 8 -1.60 -10.29 13.72
CA ALA A 8 -0.86 -10.02 12.49
C ALA A 8 -0.17 -11.29 11.93
N LYS A 9 0.44 -12.11 12.79
CA LYS A 9 1.07 -13.38 12.39
C LYS A 9 0.04 -14.37 11.82
N ARG A 10 -1.14 -14.47 12.43
CA ARG A 10 -2.21 -15.36 11.95
C ARG A 10 -2.84 -14.89 10.65
N LEU A 11 -2.87 -13.58 10.42
CA LEU A 11 -3.32 -12.95 9.18
C LEU A 11 -2.25 -12.94 8.07
N GLY A 12 -1.00 -13.28 8.37
CA GLY A 12 0.11 -13.24 7.42
C GLY A 12 0.50 -11.83 6.99
N ILE A 13 0.21 -10.80 7.79
CA ILE A 13 0.53 -9.40 7.50
C ILE A 13 1.51 -8.81 8.51
N GLY A 14 2.19 -7.73 8.13
CA GLY A 14 3.06 -7.00 9.06
C GLY A 14 2.27 -6.32 10.18
N VAL A 15 2.81 -6.30 11.40
CA VAL A 15 2.19 -5.64 12.57
C VAL A 15 1.88 -4.17 12.28
N LYS A 16 2.83 -3.44 11.66
CA LYS A 16 2.63 -2.04 11.24
C LYS A 16 1.49 -1.88 10.24
N THR A 17 1.28 -2.86 9.35
CA THR A 17 0.18 -2.86 8.38
C THR A 17 -1.15 -3.00 9.10
N LEU A 18 -1.24 -3.94 10.04
CA LEU A 18 -2.45 -4.14 10.84
C LEU A 18 -2.77 -2.88 11.67
N SER A 19 -1.80 -2.31 12.38
CA SER A 19 -1.98 -1.06 13.12
C SER A 19 -2.41 0.10 12.23
N ARG A 20 -1.84 0.21 11.03
CA ARG A 20 -2.24 1.22 10.05
C ARG A 20 -3.68 1.01 9.60
N TYR A 21 -4.11 -0.23 9.37
CA TYR A 21 -5.48 -0.52 8.92
C TYR A 21 -6.52 -0.18 9.98
N ILE A 22 -6.22 -0.41 11.26
CA ILE A 22 -7.04 0.06 12.38
C ILE A 22 -7.11 1.59 12.38
N ALA A 23 -5.96 2.27 12.29
CA ALA A 23 -5.88 3.73 12.35
C ALA A 23 -6.64 4.44 11.21
N ILE A 24 -6.73 3.81 10.03
CA ILE A 24 -7.48 4.35 8.88
C ILE A 24 -8.90 3.77 8.75
N GLY A 25 -9.35 2.97 9.71
CA GLY A 25 -10.71 2.39 9.73
C GLY A 25 -10.99 1.34 8.66
N LYS A 26 -9.95 0.72 8.06
CA LYS A 26 -10.13 -0.35 7.04
C LYS A 26 -10.52 -1.70 7.63
N VAL A 27 -10.26 -1.87 8.91
CA VAL A 27 -10.53 -3.07 9.69
C VAL A 27 -11.26 -2.61 10.94
N PRO A 28 -12.29 -3.34 11.41
CA PRO A 28 -12.97 -3.01 12.66
C PRO A 28 -11.96 -2.86 13.80
N ALA A 29 -12.16 -1.86 14.65
CA ALA A 29 -11.31 -1.63 15.79
C ALA A 29 -11.44 -2.81 16.77
N PRO A 30 -10.34 -3.46 17.17
CA PRO A 30 -10.39 -4.55 18.12
C PRO A 30 -10.73 -4.06 19.53
N THR A 31 -11.10 -4.99 20.39
CA THR A 31 -11.37 -4.68 21.80
C THR A 31 -10.14 -4.03 22.46
N ILE A 32 -10.34 -2.88 23.12
CA ILE A 32 -9.29 -2.15 23.83
C ILE A 32 -9.24 -2.65 25.28
N LEU A 33 -8.16 -3.33 25.65
CA LEU A 33 -7.86 -3.67 27.03
C LEU A 33 -6.97 -2.61 27.67
N LYS A 34 -7.34 -2.12 28.84
CA LYS A 34 -6.46 -1.27 29.65
C LYS A 34 -5.56 -2.15 30.51
N ALA A 35 -4.24 -2.06 30.30
CA ALA A 35 -3.23 -2.64 31.15
C ALA A 35 -2.46 -1.52 31.86
N GLY A 36 -2.86 -1.19 33.08
CA GLY A 36 -2.35 -0.03 33.82
C GLY A 36 -2.60 1.27 33.04
N ASN A 37 -1.53 2.04 32.79
CA ASN A 37 -1.60 3.29 32.03
C ASN A 37 -1.61 3.09 30.49
N THR A 38 -1.48 1.84 30.01
CA THR A 38 -1.40 1.55 28.57
C THR A 38 -2.69 0.91 28.07
N SER A 39 -3.17 1.36 26.92
CA SER A 39 -4.27 0.70 26.20
C SER A 39 -3.70 -0.24 25.14
N LEU A 40 -4.07 -1.51 25.20
CA LEU A 40 -3.64 -2.58 24.29
C LEU A 40 -4.84 -3.07 23.47
N HIS A 41 -4.62 -3.23 22.18
CA HIS A 41 -5.58 -3.87 21.29
C HIS A 41 -5.52 -5.39 21.45
N ALA A 42 -6.63 -5.98 21.88
CA ALA A 42 -6.80 -7.40 22.06
C ALA A 42 -7.81 -7.93 21.05
N TRP A 43 -7.44 -9.03 20.41
CA TRP A 43 -8.15 -9.62 19.29
C TRP A 43 -8.84 -10.91 19.71
N THR A 44 -10.10 -11.09 19.31
CA THR A 44 -10.79 -12.37 19.36
C THR A 44 -10.53 -13.20 18.09
N GLU A 45 -10.82 -14.49 18.15
CA GLU A 45 -10.73 -15.35 16.96
C GLU A 45 -11.68 -14.86 15.85
N GLU A 46 -12.91 -14.49 16.24
CA GLU A 46 -13.96 -13.98 15.36
C GLU A 46 -13.52 -12.69 14.64
N GLU A 47 -12.91 -11.75 15.37
CA GLU A 47 -12.37 -10.52 14.80
C GLU A 47 -11.28 -10.85 13.76
N ILE A 48 -10.36 -11.77 14.09
CA ILE A 48 -9.30 -12.22 13.17
C ILE A 48 -9.90 -12.82 11.91
N GLU A 49 -10.95 -13.64 12.01
CA GLU A 49 -11.64 -14.21 10.86
C GLU A 49 -12.34 -13.15 10.00
N CYS A 50 -13.00 -12.17 10.62
CA CYS A 50 -13.58 -11.03 9.93
C CYS A 50 -12.50 -10.26 9.15
N VAL A 51 -11.35 -9.96 9.77
CA VAL A 51 -10.23 -9.31 9.08
C VAL A 51 -9.74 -10.16 7.92
N ARG A 52 -9.64 -11.48 8.11
CA ARG A 52 -9.17 -12.41 7.08
C ARG A 52 -10.06 -12.38 5.84
N LYS A 53 -11.38 -12.26 6.01
CA LYS A 53 -12.35 -12.10 4.91
C LYS A 53 -12.24 -10.73 4.21
N LEU A 54 -11.86 -9.68 4.94
CA LEU A 54 -11.69 -8.31 4.41
C LEU A 54 -10.33 -8.10 3.70
N LEU A 55 -9.29 -8.85 4.04
CA LEU A 55 -7.95 -8.64 3.46
C LEU A 55 -7.88 -8.80 1.91
N PRO A 56 -8.54 -9.81 1.29
CA PRO A 56 -8.55 -9.97 -0.16
C PRO A 56 -9.11 -8.73 -0.89
N THR A 57 -10.16 -8.10 -0.34
CA THR A 57 -10.76 -6.91 -0.95
C THR A 57 -9.87 -5.68 -0.79
N ILE A 58 -9.14 -5.58 0.34
CA ILE A 58 -8.20 -4.48 0.60
C ILE A 58 -6.96 -4.55 -0.32
N ALA A 59 -6.50 -5.76 -0.67
CA ALA A 59 -5.35 -5.96 -1.55
C ALA A 59 -5.60 -5.50 -3.00
N ASN A 60 -6.83 -5.63 -3.48
CA ASN A 60 -7.16 -5.50 -4.91
C ASN A 60 -7.24 -4.05 -5.43
N GLY A 61 -7.23 -3.03 -4.56
CA GLY A 61 -7.41 -1.63 -5.00
C GLY A 61 -6.13 -0.81 -5.18
N ARG A 62 -4.97 -1.25 -4.66
CA ARG A 62 -3.81 -0.36 -4.51
C ARG A 62 -2.75 -0.60 -5.59
N LYS A 63 -2.81 0.20 -6.66
CA LYS A 63 -1.70 0.28 -7.63
C LYS A 63 -0.42 0.68 -6.90
N THR A 64 0.60 -0.18 -6.96
CA THR A 64 1.93 0.15 -6.43
C THR A 64 2.52 1.33 -7.20
N ARG A 65 3.48 2.06 -6.62
CA ARG A 65 4.18 3.14 -7.34
C ARG A 65 4.75 2.64 -8.68
N TYR A 66 5.22 1.40 -8.71
CA TYR A 66 5.70 0.73 -9.93
C TYR A 66 4.58 0.51 -10.94
N GLN A 67 3.42 0.01 -10.52
CA GLN A 67 2.25 -0.15 -11.39
C GLN A 67 1.72 1.20 -11.91
N LYS A 68 1.82 2.28 -11.12
CA LYS A 68 1.51 3.65 -11.57
C LYS A 68 2.51 4.15 -12.61
N LYS A 69 3.81 3.93 -12.40
CA LYS A 69 4.85 4.28 -13.38
C LYS A 69 4.66 3.52 -14.70
N GLN A 70 4.38 2.22 -14.65
CA GLN A 70 4.17 1.41 -15.85
C GLN A 70 2.88 1.76 -16.60
N SER A 71 1.79 2.10 -15.90
CA SER A 71 0.58 2.60 -16.56
C SER A 71 0.81 3.93 -17.25
N ALA A 72 1.54 4.86 -16.62
CA ALA A 72 1.89 6.14 -17.24
C ALA A 72 2.83 6.02 -18.46
N ILE A 73 3.67 4.98 -18.51
CA ILE A 73 4.54 4.70 -19.66
C ILE A 73 3.72 4.10 -20.82
N LYS A 74 2.81 3.15 -20.55
CA LYS A 74 1.95 2.55 -21.58
C LYS A 74 1.03 3.55 -22.28
N THR A 75 0.57 4.59 -21.58
CA THR A 75 -0.28 5.62 -22.20
C THR A 75 0.51 6.58 -23.12
N LYS A 76 1.83 6.68 -22.95
CA LYS A 76 2.70 7.56 -23.78
C LYS A 76 3.23 6.89 -25.05
N SER A 77 3.12 5.56 -25.17
CA SER A 77 3.56 4.80 -26.34
C SER A 77 2.45 4.54 -27.37
N ALA A 78 1.27 5.15 -27.21
CA ALA A 78 0.11 5.01 -28.09
C ALA A 78 -0.21 6.31 -28.87
N GLN A 79 0.82 7.09 -29.23
CA GLN A 79 0.70 8.07 -30.32
C GLN A 79 1.60 7.64 -31.49
N PRO A 80 1.03 7.08 -32.57
CA PRO A 80 1.73 6.97 -33.83
C PRO A 80 1.64 8.35 -34.53
N GLY A 81 2.73 9.10 -34.51
CA GLY A 81 2.79 10.39 -35.21
C GLY A 81 3.99 11.25 -34.77
N ALA A 82 5.13 11.05 -35.42
CA ALA A 82 6.31 11.91 -35.30
C ALA A 82 6.04 13.32 -35.89
N PRO A 83 6.91 14.32 -35.65
CA PRO A 83 8.17 14.41 -36.39
C PRO A 83 9.37 14.60 -35.44
N MET A 84 10.37 13.72 -35.50
CA MET A 84 11.60 13.88 -36.28
C MET A 84 12.37 15.20 -36.04
N ALA A 85 13.49 15.04 -35.32
CA ALA A 85 14.78 15.73 -35.45
C ALA A 85 14.82 17.27 -35.58
N VAL A 86 15.41 17.91 -34.56
CA VAL A 86 16.11 19.20 -34.74
C VAL A 86 17.60 18.96 -34.45
N PRO A 87 18.52 19.10 -35.43
CA PRO A 87 19.93 18.88 -35.20
C PRO A 87 20.52 20.06 -34.41
N HIS A 88 21.18 19.77 -33.29
CA HIS A 88 21.87 20.78 -32.49
C HIS A 88 23.12 21.28 -33.25
N LYS A 89 23.08 22.54 -33.69
CA LYS A 89 24.14 23.22 -34.42
C LYS A 89 25.41 23.33 -33.55
N GLN A 90 26.45 22.57 -33.89
CA GLN A 90 27.79 22.73 -33.30
C GLN A 90 28.34 24.13 -33.59
N ARG A 91 28.77 24.85 -32.55
CA ARG A 91 29.48 26.13 -32.67
C ARG A 91 30.97 25.85 -32.84
N LYS A 92 31.58 26.31 -33.95
CA LYS A 92 33.03 26.25 -34.20
C LYS A 92 33.80 27.23 -33.28
N PRO A 93 35.06 26.93 -32.91
CA PRO A 93 35.89 27.82 -32.09
C PRO A 93 36.41 29.02 -32.90
N ARG A 94 36.66 30.16 -32.22
CA ARG A 94 37.27 31.36 -32.81
C ARG A 94 38.80 31.24 -32.79
N SER A 95 39.42 31.69 -33.88
CA SER A 95 40.87 31.83 -34.14
C SER A 95 41.64 32.53 -33.03
#